data_AF-A0AAF0GN67-F1
#
_entry.id   AF-A0AAF0GN67-F1
#
_cell.length_a   1.000
_cell.length_b   1.000
_cell.length_c   1.000
_cell.angle_alpha   90.00
_cell.angle_beta   90.00
_cell.angle_gamma   90.00
#
_symmetry.space_group_name_H-M   'P 1'
#
loop_
_entity.id
_entity.type
_entity.pdbx_description
1 polymer ?
#
loop_
_entity_poly.entity_id
_entity_poly.type
_entity_poly.pdbx_seq_one_letter_code
_entity_poly.pdbx_strand_id
1 'polypeptide(L)'
;MLYLDNIITAATIFPFVAIALTIPVLIYHYRRFGALTFWRSLVIYSFIFYLLAAYCLIILPLPPKSVVAHLTTPRYNLVPFTFVREFINTTHWVWNQPATYLATLKQAATIQPLFNIVLTIPFGVYLRYFFRTSFKQTLLLSFGLTLFFELTQLSGLYGIYPRPYRLFDVDDLLLNTSGDSSALA
;
A
#
# COMPACT_ATOMS: atom_id res chain seq x y z
N MET A 1 1.85 -1.47 26.78
CA MET A 1 1.72 -2.94 26.69
C MET A 1 0.85 -3.33 25.50
N LEU A 2 -0.42 -2.89 25.43
CA LEU A 2 -1.36 -3.25 24.33
C LEU A 2 -0.82 -3.09 22.88
N TYR A 3 -0.08 -2.02 22.57
CA TYR A 3 0.48 -1.80 21.22
C TYR A 3 1.65 -2.74 20.87
N LEU A 4 2.47 -3.08 21.86
CA LEU A 4 3.58 -4.03 21.67
C LEU A 4 3.04 -5.44 21.44
N ASP A 5 2.00 -5.83 22.19
CA ASP A 5 1.36 -7.14 22.04
C ASP A 5 0.74 -7.32 20.65
N ASN A 6 0.09 -6.27 20.12
CA ASN A 6 -0.46 -6.28 18.76
C ASN A 6 0.64 -6.41 17.69
N ILE A 7 1.75 -5.70 17.85
CA ILE A 7 2.88 -5.76 16.91
C ILE A 7 3.53 -7.14 16.94
N ILE A 8 3.78 -7.69 18.14
CA ILE A 8 4.37 -9.03 18.32
C ILE A 8 3.44 -10.10 17.74
N THR A 9 2.14 -10.01 17.98
CA THR A 9 1.14 -10.93 17.45
C THR A 9 1.12 -10.89 15.92
N ALA A 10 1.09 -9.69 15.32
CA ALA A 10 1.14 -9.54 13.86
C ALA A 10 2.46 -10.08 13.28
N ALA A 11 3.59 -9.74 13.89
CA ALA A 11 4.92 -10.21 13.45
C ALA A 11 5.05 -11.74 13.53
N THR A 12 4.35 -12.37 14.46
CA THR A 12 4.34 -13.83 14.61
C THR A 12 3.38 -14.48 13.63
N ILE A 13 2.17 -13.95 13.45
CA ILE A 13 1.13 -14.56 12.60
C ILE A 13 1.42 -14.38 11.10
N PHE A 14 1.90 -13.20 10.69
CA PHE A 14 2.05 -12.86 9.26
C PHE A 14 2.96 -13.84 8.50
N PRO A 15 4.12 -14.29 9.03
CA PRO A 15 4.93 -15.32 8.38
C PRO A 15 4.16 -16.61 8.12
N PHE A 16 3.39 -17.11 9.09
CA PHE A 16 2.63 -18.36 8.91
C PHE A 16 1.50 -18.21 7.89
N VAL A 17 0.79 -17.08 7.91
CA VAL A 17 -0.23 -16.77 6.90
C VAL A 17 0.41 -16.67 5.51
N ALA A 18 1.55 -15.99 5.40
CA ALA A 18 2.28 -15.91 4.14
C ALA A 18 2.73 -17.28 3.64
N ILE A 19 3.21 -18.18 4.51
CA ILE A 19 3.52 -19.57 4.16
C ILE A 19 2.26 -20.27 3.60
N ALA A 20 1.14 -20.18 4.32
CA ALA A 20 -0.12 -20.81 3.91
C ALA A 20 -0.58 -20.32 2.53
N LEU A 21 -0.47 -19.02 2.25
CA LEU A 21 -0.78 -18.43 0.94
C LEU A 21 0.24 -18.80 -0.14
N THR A 22 1.48 -19.02 0.23
CA THR A 22 2.57 -19.40 -0.69
C THR A 22 2.43 -20.84 -1.18
N ILE A 23 1.98 -21.77 -0.32
CA ILE A 23 1.89 -23.21 -0.65
C ILE A 23 1.09 -23.47 -1.95
N PRO A 24 -0.14 -22.96 -2.15
CA PRO A 24 -0.89 -23.16 -3.40
C PRO A 24 -0.15 -22.67 -4.64
N VAL A 25 0.53 -21.53 -4.53
CA VAL A 25 1.31 -20.93 -5.63
C VAL A 25 2.51 -21.82 -5.98
N LEU A 26 3.20 -22.35 -4.97
CA LEU A 26 4.29 -23.30 -5.18
C LEU A 26 3.81 -24.60 -5.79
N ILE A 27 2.66 -25.14 -5.35
CA ILE A 27 2.06 -26.36 -5.93
C ILE A 27 1.74 -26.14 -7.40
N TYR A 28 1.12 -25.01 -7.75
CA TYR A 28 0.84 -24.65 -9.14
C TYR A 28 2.12 -24.55 -9.98
N HIS A 29 3.14 -23.84 -9.46
CA HIS A 29 4.43 -23.72 -10.14
C HIS A 29 5.12 -25.08 -10.32
N TYR A 30 5.11 -25.93 -9.31
CA TYR A 30 5.69 -27.27 -9.38
C TYR A 30 4.99 -28.12 -10.44
N ARG A 31 3.65 -28.12 -10.47
CA ARG A 31 2.87 -28.86 -11.46
C ARG A 31 3.10 -28.37 -12.89
N ARG A 32 3.33 -27.08 -13.08
CA ARG A 32 3.51 -26.47 -14.41
C ARG A 32 4.93 -26.58 -14.95
N PHE A 33 5.94 -26.45 -14.08
CA PHE A 33 7.35 -26.36 -14.49
C PHE A 33 8.21 -27.56 -14.07
N GLY A 34 7.67 -28.49 -13.29
CA GLY A 34 8.31 -29.74 -12.88
C GLY A 34 9.46 -29.62 -11.87
N ALA A 35 9.92 -28.40 -11.57
CA ALA A 35 11.01 -28.14 -10.64
C ALA A 35 10.75 -26.89 -9.80
N LEU A 36 11.12 -26.96 -8.52
CA LEU A 36 11.15 -25.83 -7.58
C LEU A 36 12.56 -25.70 -7.03
N THR A 37 13.20 -24.55 -7.24
CA THR A 37 14.45 -24.22 -6.57
C THR A 37 14.17 -23.53 -5.23
N PHE A 38 15.08 -23.69 -4.28
CA PHE A 38 14.99 -23.01 -2.98
C PHE A 38 14.87 -21.49 -3.16
N TRP A 39 15.74 -20.89 -3.99
CA TRP A 39 15.72 -19.46 -4.27
C TRP A 39 14.40 -18.96 -4.84
N ARG A 40 13.80 -19.71 -5.78
CA ARG A 40 12.51 -19.32 -6.36
C ARG A 40 11.39 -19.37 -5.33
N SER A 41 11.43 -20.36 -4.45
CA SER A 41 10.46 -20.50 -3.36
C SER A 41 10.60 -19.35 -2.36
N LEU A 42 11.83 -18.96 -2.01
CA LEU A 42 12.11 -17.84 -1.12
C LEU A 42 11.60 -16.51 -1.69
N VAL A 43 11.82 -16.26 -2.99
CA VAL A 43 11.35 -15.04 -3.67
C VAL A 43 9.82 -14.97 -3.76
N ILE A 44 9.16 -16.09 -4.06
CA ILE A 44 7.68 -16.14 -4.09
C ILE A 44 7.13 -15.89 -2.68
N TYR A 45 7.73 -16.52 -1.67
CA TYR A 45 7.36 -16.31 -0.27
C TYR A 45 7.54 -14.85 0.13
N SER A 46 8.69 -14.24 -0.16
CA SER A 46 8.96 -12.85 0.19
C SER A 46 8.04 -11.87 -0.53
N PHE A 47 7.65 -12.17 -1.77
CA PHE A 47 6.67 -11.40 -2.52
C PHE A 47 5.28 -11.47 -1.89
N ILE A 48 4.80 -12.65 -1.52
CA ILE A 48 3.51 -12.84 -0.87
C ILE A 48 3.49 -12.20 0.52
N PHE A 49 4.55 -12.38 1.30
CA PHE A 49 4.71 -11.73 2.60
C PHE A 49 4.68 -10.20 2.46
N TYR A 50 5.39 -9.65 1.47
CA TYR A 50 5.35 -8.23 1.15
C TYR A 50 3.93 -7.76 0.82
N LEU A 51 3.20 -8.46 -0.06
CA LEU A 51 1.81 -8.10 -0.41
C LEU A 51 0.88 -8.14 0.80
N LEU A 52 1.04 -9.14 1.68
CA LEU A 52 0.28 -9.25 2.93
C LEU A 52 0.57 -8.05 3.86
N ALA A 53 1.86 -7.74 4.06
CA ALA A 53 2.28 -6.62 4.90
C ALA A 53 1.77 -5.28 4.34
N ALA A 54 1.92 -5.08 3.03
CA ALA A 54 1.42 -3.91 2.31
C ALA A 54 -0.10 -3.74 2.47
N TYR A 55 -0.87 -4.81 2.26
CA TYR A 55 -2.32 -4.80 2.44
C TYR A 55 -2.72 -4.38 3.86
N CYS A 56 -2.08 -4.97 4.88
CA CYS A 56 -2.36 -4.62 6.27
C CYS A 56 -1.97 -3.17 6.60
N LEU A 57 -0.81 -2.70 6.12
CA LEU A 57 -0.34 -1.33 6.36
C LEU A 57 -1.29 -0.29 5.79
N ILE A 58 -1.86 -0.54 4.60
CA ILE A 58 -2.75 0.40 3.93
C ILE A 58 -4.15 0.40 4.57
N ILE A 59 -4.63 -0.75 5.06
CA ILE A 59 -6.00 -0.89 5.57
C ILE A 59 -6.13 -0.56 7.05
N LEU A 60 -5.11 -0.85 7.86
CA LEU A 60 -5.12 -0.60 9.30
C LEU A 60 -4.69 0.85 9.62
N PRO A 61 -5.17 1.44 10.73
CA PRO A 61 -6.07 0.87 11.73
C PRO A 61 -7.55 0.98 11.32
N LEU A 62 -8.30 -0.09 11.58
CA LEU A 62 -9.75 -0.10 11.38
C LEU A 62 -10.45 0.70 12.49
N PRO A 63 -11.14 1.81 12.18
CA PRO A 63 -11.86 2.58 13.19
C PRO A 63 -13.09 1.80 13.70
N PRO A 64 -13.62 2.12 14.90
CA PRO A 64 -14.87 1.54 15.39
C PRO A 64 -16.04 1.89 14.47
N LYS A 65 -16.95 0.94 14.24
CA LYS A 65 -18.10 1.12 13.33
C LYS A 65 -18.99 2.31 13.72
N SER A 66 -19.15 2.57 15.02
CA SER A 66 -19.91 3.71 15.54
C SER A 66 -19.34 5.04 15.08
N VAL A 67 -18.01 5.21 15.12
CA VAL A 67 -17.33 6.42 14.65
C VAL A 67 -17.57 6.63 13.16
N VAL A 68 -17.42 5.55 12.36
CA VAL A 68 -17.62 5.61 10.91
C VAL A 68 -19.04 5.99 10.51
N ALA A 69 -20.04 5.55 11.28
CA ALA A 69 -21.45 5.89 11.03
C ALA A 69 -21.74 7.40 11.18
N HIS A 70 -20.98 8.09 12.04
CA HIS A 70 -21.14 9.53 12.29
C HIS A 70 -20.25 10.41 11.41
N LEU A 71 -19.40 9.84 10.56
CA LEU A 71 -18.55 10.62 9.66
C LEU A 71 -19.40 11.39 8.63
N THR A 72 -19.16 12.69 8.51
CA THR A 72 -19.78 13.58 7.52
C THR A 72 -18.82 13.96 6.39
N THR A 73 -17.57 13.52 6.45
CA THR A 73 -16.50 13.85 5.49
C THR A 73 -16.80 13.36 4.06
N PRO A 74 -16.31 14.03 3.01
CA PRO A 74 -16.50 13.59 1.62
C PRO A 74 -16.07 12.13 1.39
N ARG A 75 -16.72 11.43 0.46
CA ARG A 75 -16.41 10.00 0.17
C ARG A 75 -15.34 9.83 -0.90
N TYR A 76 -15.21 10.80 -1.80
CA TYR A 76 -14.28 10.77 -2.92
C TYR A 76 -13.72 12.17 -3.16
N ASN A 77 -12.47 12.20 -3.60
CA ASN A 77 -11.81 13.36 -4.15
C ASN A 77 -11.28 12.99 -5.54
N LEU A 78 -11.83 13.63 -6.56
CA LEU A 78 -11.49 13.39 -7.97
C LEU A 78 -10.67 14.52 -8.59
N VAL A 79 -10.32 15.54 -7.79
CA VAL A 79 -9.57 16.69 -8.29
C VAL A 79 -8.09 16.33 -8.25
N PRO A 80 -7.39 16.29 -9.39
CA PRO A 80 -5.97 15.98 -9.39
C PRO A 80 -5.15 17.10 -8.76
N PHE A 81 -4.00 16.75 -8.18
CA PHE A 81 -3.02 17.58 -7.48
C PHE A 81 -3.55 18.31 -6.24
N THR A 82 -4.63 17.82 -5.65
CA THR A 82 -5.06 18.23 -4.31
C THR A 82 -4.02 17.97 -3.24
N PHE A 83 -3.22 16.90 -3.31
CA PHE A 83 -2.15 16.64 -2.34
C PHE A 83 -1.14 17.79 -2.30
N VAL A 84 -0.82 18.42 -3.45
CA VAL A 84 0.07 19.59 -3.52
C VAL A 84 -0.57 20.78 -2.83
N ARG A 85 -1.85 21.01 -3.07
CA ARG A 85 -2.60 22.10 -2.47
C ARG A 85 -2.73 21.91 -0.95
N GLU A 86 -3.04 20.71 -0.49
CA GLU A 86 -3.07 20.36 0.93
C GLU A 86 -1.70 20.49 1.57
N PHE A 87 -0.64 20.02 0.89
CA PHE A 87 0.73 20.20 1.37
C PHE A 87 1.06 21.69 1.52
N ILE A 88 0.79 22.54 0.53
CA ILE A 88 1.05 23.99 0.61
C ILE A 88 0.23 24.65 1.73
N ASN A 89 -1.04 24.29 1.88
CA ASN A 89 -1.96 24.94 2.82
C ASN A 89 -1.79 24.48 4.28
N THR A 90 -1.42 23.21 4.49
CA THR A 90 -1.36 22.58 5.82
C THR A 90 0.05 22.56 6.39
N THR A 91 1.06 22.68 5.53
CA THR A 91 2.45 22.65 5.94
C THR A 91 2.96 24.07 6.16
N HIS A 92 3.37 24.39 7.39
CA HIS A 92 4.13 25.60 7.68
C HIS A 92 5.59 25.45 7.23
N TRP A 93 5.81 25.09 5.97
CA TRP A 93 7.15 24.84 5.44
C TRP A 93 7.90 26.17 5.32
N VAL A 94 8.84 26.39 6.23
CA VAL A 94 9.76 27.53 6.19
C VAL A 94 11.15 27.02 5.84
N TRP A 95 11.63 27.31 4.63
CA TRP A 95 12.96 26.92 4.12
C TRP A 95 14.12 27.36 5.03
N ASN A 96 13.92 28.43 5.80
CA ASN A 96 14.93 29.01 6.68
C ASN A 96 14.91 28.44 8.11
N GLN A 97 14.05 27.46 8.41
CA GLN A 97 13.96 26.85 9.74
C GLN A 97 13.98 25.31 9.64
N PRO A 98 15.14 24.67 9.83
CA PRO A 98 15.28 23.21 9.75
C PRO A 98 14.40 22.45 10.76
N ALA A 99 14.09 23.07 11.89
CA ALA A 99 13.22 22.50 12.93
C ALA A 99 11.81 22.16 12.40
N THR A 100 11.33 22.90 11.39
CA THR A 100 10.01 22.69 10.79
C THR A 100 9.96 21.47 9.87
N TYR A 101 11.11 20.98 9.35
CA TYR A 101 11.13 19.87 8.39
C TYR A 101 10.67 18.55 8.99
N LEU A 102 11.11 18.25 10.22
CA LEU A 102 10.66 17.05 10.93
C LEU A 102 9.17 17.10 11.27
N ALA A 103 8.62 18.29 11.53
CA ALA A 103 7.19 18.46 11.78
C ALA A 103 6.38 18.26 10.49
N THR A 104 6.81 18.86 9.39
CA THR A 104 6.24 18.68 8.04
C THR A 104 6.24 17.22 7.58
N LEU A 105 7.34 16.49 7.78
CA LEU A 105 7.46 15.09 7.40
C LEU A 105 6.55 14.16 8.21
N LYS A 106 6.08 14.59 9.38
CA LYS A 106 5.15 13.83 10.22
C LYS A 106 3.68 14.09 9.90
N GLN A 107 3.39 15.08 9.04
CA GLN A 107 2.01 15.38 8.66
C GLN A 107 1.46 14.33 7.70
N ALA A 108 0.17 14.01 7.84
CA ALA A 108 -0.51 13.03 7.00
C ALA A 108 -0.43 13.36 5.50
N ALA A 109 -0.51 14.67 5.16
CA ALA A 109 -0.39 15.18 3.79
C ALA A 109 0.96 14.84 3.12
N THR A 110 2.01 14.56 3.91
CA THR A 110 3.33 14.17 3.41
C THR A 110 3.54 12.66 3.49
N ILE A 111 3.17 12.06 4.62
CA ILE A 111 3.37 10.63 4.89
C ILE A 111 2.56 9.77 3.92
N GLN A 112 1.29 10.10 3.68
CA GLN A 112 0.41 9.24 2.88
C GLN A 112 0.90 9.10 1.42
N PRO A 113 1.14 10.18 0.66
CA PRO A 113 1.81 10.12 -0.64
C PRO A 113 3.14 9.35 -0.65
N LEU A 114 3.99 9.59 0.35
CA LEU A 114 5.32 8.99 0.43
C LEU A 114 5.24 7.48 0.64
N PHE A 115 4.39 7.02 1.56
CA PHE A 115 4.20 5.60 1.83
C PHE A 115 3.62 4.87 0.61
N ASN A 116 2.69 5.50 -0.07
CA ASN A 116 2.06 5.02 -1.29
C ASN A 116 3.14 4.79 -2.39
N ILE A 117 4.07 5.74 -2.59
CA ILE A 117 5.22 5.59 -3.50
C ILE A 117 6.19 4.50 -3.03
N VAL A 118 6.56 4.50 -1.75
CA VAL A 118 7.49 3.51 -1.18
C VAL A 118 6.93 2.10 -1.33
N LEU A 119 5.61 1.95 -1.27
CA LEU A 119 4.95 0.66 -1.38
C LEU A 119 4.93 0.16 -2.82
N THR A 120 4.83 1.01 -3.85
CA THR A 120 4.85 0.54 -5.25
C THR A 120 6.22 0.12 -5.75
N ILE A 121 7.31 0.67 -5.21
CA ILE A 121 8.68 0.36 -5.67
C ILE A 121 9.03 -1.14 -5.53
N PRO A 122 8.89 -1.80 -4.36
CA PRO A 122 9.16 -3.23 -4.23
C PRO A 122 8.29 -4.07 -5.17
N PHE A 123 7.03 -3.70 -5.35
CA PHE A 123 6.13 -4.40 -6.26
C PHE A 123 6.63 -4.37 -7.70
N GLY A 124 7.03 -3.20 -8.21
CA GLY A 124 7.61 -3.06 -9.54
C GLY A 124 8.89 -3.88 -9.73
N VAL A 125 9.75 -3.89 -8.71
CA VAL A 125 10.98 -4.72 -8.69
C VAL A 125 10.66 -6.20 -8.80
N TYR A 126 9.72 -6.73 -7.99
CA TYR A 126 9.31 -8.13 -8.06
C TYR A 126 8.71 -8.50 -9.42
N LEU A 127 7.87 -7.63 -9.99
CA LEU A 127 7.26 -7.85 -11.30
C LEU A 127 8.31 -7.97 -12.40
N ARG A 128 9.27 -7.05 -12.46
CA ARG A 128 10.33 -7.12 -13.45
C ARG A 128 11.29 -8.28 -13.22
N TYR A 129 11.69 -8.51 -11.98
CA TYR A 129 12.66 -9.55 -11.65
C TYR A 129 12.10 -10.95 -11.93
N PHE A 130 10.86 -11.24 -11.53
CA PHE A 130 10.28 -12.57 -11.62
C PHE A 130 9.45 -12.80 -12.89
N PHE A 131 8.60 -11.84 -13.25
CA PHE A 131 7.67 -11.95 -14.38
C PHE A 131 8.22 -11.33 -15.67
N ARG A 132 9.38 -10.66 -15.62
CA ARG A 132 10.03 -10.01 -16.76
C ARG A 132 9.08 -9.04 -17.50
N THR A 133 8.22 -8.37 -16.74
CA THR A 133 7.26 -7.41 -17.29
C THR A 133 7.99 -6.23 -17.93
N SER A 134 7.44 -5.73 -19.04
CA SER A 134 7.89 -4.45 -19.62
C SER A 134 7.59 -3.28 -18.69
N PHE A 135 8.23 -2.13 -18.91
CA PHE A 135 7.94 -0.89 -18.17
C PHE A 135 6.44 -0.57 -18.16
N LYS A 136 5.79 -0.62 -19.33
CA LYS A 136 4.34 -0.33 -19.47
C LYS A 136 3.46 -1.31 -18.70
N GLN A 137 3.81 -2.60 -18.72
CA GLN A 137 3.06 -3.62 -17.96
C GLN A 137 3.23 -3.43 -16.46
N THR A 138 4.44 -3.10 -16.01
CA THR A 138 4.73 -2.84 -14.60
C THR A 138 3.92 -1.64 -14.12
N LEU A 139 3.94 -0.55 -14.88
CA LEU A 139 3.15 0.65 -14.62
C LEU A 139 1.65 0.35 -14.51
N LEU A 140 1.09 -0.43 -15.44
CA LEU A 140 -0.32 -0.79 -15.44
C LEU A 140 -0.70 -1.69 -14.25
N LEU A 141 0.18 -2.63 -13.88
CA LEU A 141 -0.03 -3.49 -12.73
C LEU A 141 0.05 -2.70 -11.42
N SER A 142 0.97 -1.74 -11.30
CA SER A 142 1.11 -0.87 -10.12
C SER A 142 -0.06 0.09 -9.98
N PHE A 143 -0.57 0.62 -11.09
CA PHE A 143 -1.84 1.35 -11.12
C PHE A 143 -2.99 0.46 -10.64
N GLY A 144 -3.10 -0.77 -11.17
CA GLY A 144 -4.11 -1.73 -10.77
C GLY A 144 -4.05 -2.12 -9.28
N LEU A 145 -2.84 -2.28 -8.73
CA LEU A 145 -2.63 -2.55 -7.31
C LEU A 145 -3.09 -1.37 -6.44
N THR A 146 -2.75 -0.15 -6.82
CA THR A 146 -3.19 1.04 -6.09
C THR A 146 -4.71 1.20 -6.16
N LEU A 147 -5.28 1.02 -7.35
CA LEU A 147 -6.72 1.05 -7.55
C LEU A 147 -7.43 -0.02 -6.71
N PHE A 148 -6.86 -1.22 -6.59
CA PHE A 148 -7.41 -2.26 -5.74
C PHE A 148 -7.48 -1.84 -4.27
N PHE A 149 -6.45 -1.17 -3.75
CA PHE A 149 -6.45 -0.68 -2.37
C PHE A 149 -7.47 0.43 -2.15
N GLU A 150 -7.49 1.42 -3.03
CA GLU A 150 -8.45 2.53 -3.00
C GLU A 150 -9.89 2.02 -3.07
N LEU A 151 -10.19 1.08 -3.97
CA LEU A 151 -11.52 0.46 -4.07
C LEU A 151 -11.88 -0.35 -2.83
N THR A 152 -10.90 -1.05 -2.22
CA THR A 152 -11.12 -1.79 -0.97
C THR A 152 -11.56 -0.85 0.15
N GLN A 153 -10.92 0.32 0.28
CA GLN A 153 -11.30 1.33 1.27
C GLN A 153 -12.62 2.03 0.92
N LEU A 154 -12.81 2.41 -0.35
CA LEU A 154 -14.02 3.05 -0.86
C LEU A 154 -15.26 2.17 -0.66
N SER A 155 -15.10 0.85 -0.79
CA SER A 155 -16.16 -0.11 -0.54
C SER A 155 -16.60 -0.19 0.94
N GLY A 156 -15.92 0.53 1.84
CA GLY A 156 -16.10 0.39 3.28
C GLY A 156 -15.65 -0.97 3.79
N LEU A 157 -14.68 -1.58 3.10
CA LEU A 157 -14.29 -2.98 3.20
C LEU A 157 -15.49 -3.92 2.97
N TYR A 158 -15.94 -3.94 1.72
CA TYR A 158 -16.95 -4.86 1.18
C TYR A 158 -18.29 -4.84 1.94
N GLY A 159 -18.69 -3.66 2.43
CA GLY A 159 -19.97 -3.47 3.12
C GLY A 159 -19.95 -3.80 4.62
N ILE A 160 -18.79 -4.12 5.20
CA ILE A 160 -18.66 -4.33 6.66
C ILE A 160 -18.91 -3.02 7.41
N TYR A 161 -18.50 -1.90 6.82
CA TYR A 161 -18.73 -0.55 7.34
C TYR A 161 -19.90 0.14 6.63
N PRO A 162 -20.64 1.01 7.34
CA PRO A 162 -21.76 1.75 6.76
C PRO A 162 -21.32 2.82 5.74
N ARG A 163 -20.04 3.21 5.77
CA ARG A 163 -19.43 4.20 4.89
C ARG A 163 -17.93 3.88 4.70
N PRO A 164 -17.31 4.27 3.57
CA PRO A 164 -15.85 4.39 3.48
C PRO A 164 -15.27 5.12 4.70
N TYR A 165 -14.25 4.52 5.30
CA TYR A 165 -13.56 5.08 6.45
C TYR A 165 -12.34 5.95 6.05
N ARG A 166 -11.95 5.90 4.77
CA ARG A 166 -10.95 6.78 4.16
C ARG A 166 -11.55 7.44 2.90
N LEU A 167 -11.10 8.66 2.61
CA LEU A 167 -11.42 9.38 1.38
C LEU A 167 -10.73 8.66 0.21
N PHE A 168 -11.47 8.29 -0.83
CA PHE A 168 -10.88 7.84 -2.08
C PHE A 168 -10.20 9.02 -2.78
N ASP A 169 -8.92 8.90 -3.10
CA ASP A 169 -8.14 9.99 -3.68
C ASP A 169 -7.52 9.60 -5.04
N VAL A 170 -7.85 10.37 -6.08
CA VAL A 170 -7.25 10.21 -7.42
C VAL A 170 -5.75 10.53 -7.40
N ASP A 171 -5.30 11.38 -6.49
CA ASP A 171 -3.88 11.70 -6.36
C ASP A 171 -3.05 10.52 -5.88
N ASP A 172 -3.61 9.67 -5.02
CA ASP A 172 -2.95 8.45 -4.57
C ASP A 172 -2.69 7.51 -5.77
N LEU A 173 -3.61 7.47 -6.76
CA LEU A 173 -3.40 6.73 -8.02
C LEU A 173 -2.29 7.34 -8.88
N LEU A 174 -2.26 8.66 -9.03
CA LEU A 174 -1.29 9.38 -9.86
C LEU A 174 0.14 9.31 -9.28
N LEU A 175 0.25 9.49 -7.97
CA LEU A 175 1.53 9.43 -7.25
C LEU A 175 2.13 8.03 -7.30
N ASN A 176 1.32 6.99 -7.14
CA ASN A 176 1.83 5.63 -7.14
C ASN A 176 2.25 5.13 -8.51
N THR A 177 1.54 5.59 -9.54
CA THR A 177 1.91 5.35 -10.93
C THR A 177 3.22 6.07 -11.27
N SER A 178 3.44 7.28 -10.75
CA SER A 178 4.67 8.04 -11.02
C SER A 178 5.87 7.57 -10.20
N GLY A 179 5.71 7.19 -8.94
CA GLY A 179 6.78 6.64 -8.09
C GLY A 179 7.45 5.41 -8.71
N ASP A 180 6.65 4.48 -9.25
CA ASP A 180 7.15 3.27 -9.90
C ASP A 180 7.92 3.57 -11.20
N SER A 181 7.55 4.64 -11.92
CA SER A 181 8.31 5.08 -13.10
C SER A 181 9.72 5.57 -12.76
N SER A 182 9.89 6.20 -11.59
CA SER A 182 11.15 6.78 -11.14
C SER A 182 12.14 5.77 -10.57
N ALA A 183 11.66 4.67 -9.98
CA ALA A 183 12.50 3.58 -9.49
C ALA A 183 12.95 2.60 -10.58
N LEU A 184 12.37 2.72 -11.79
CA LEU A 184 12.60 1.83 -12.93
C LEU A 184 13.37 2.49 -14.09
N ALA A 185 13.76 3.77 -13.93
CA ALA A 185 14.60 4.55 -14.83
C ALA A 185 16.07 4.48 -14.39
#